data_AF-A0A2V7N0J1-F1
#
_entry.id   AF-A0A2V7N0J1-F1
#
_cell.length_a   1.000
_cell.length_b   1.000
_cell.length_c   1.000
_cell.angle_alpha   90.00
_cell.angle_beta   90.00
_cell.angle_gamma   90.00
#
_symmetry.space_group_name_H-M   'P 1'
#
loop_
_entity.id
_entity.type
_entity.pdbx_description
1 polymer ?
#
loop_
_entity_poly.entity_id
_entity_poly.type
_entity_poly.pdbx_seq_one_letter_code
_entity_poly.pdbx_strand_id
1 'polypeptide(L)' 'MAEEILTEHWERISELVIAPFTDGRFVVKVAGKQLFSKADTGRFPTKGEMARLMSQA' A
#
# COMPACT_ATOMS: atom_id res chain seq x y z
N MET A 1 2.35 6.77 5.30
CA MET A 1 1.82 5.51 4.72
C MET A 1 2.90 4.45 4.61
N ALA A 2 3.98 4.66 3.84
CA ALA A 2 5.09 3.70 3.81
C ALA A 2 5.66 3.42 5.21
N GLU A 3 5.90 4.49 5.98
CA GLU A 3 6.34 4.39 7.38
C GLU A 3 5.34 3.67 8.29
N GLU A 4 4.04 3.86 8.06
CA GLU A 4 2.96 3.20 8.83
C GLU A 4 2.97 1.69 8.58
N ILE A 5 3.07 1.28 7.31
CA ILE A 5 3.18 -0.11 6.90
C ILE A 5 4.43 -0.77 7.52
N LEU A 6 5.58 -0.09 7.45
CA LEU A 6 6.81 -0.62 8.03
C LEU A 6 6.71 -0.71 9.56
N THR A 7 6.18 0.31 10.23
CA THR A 7 6.04 0.30 11.69
C THR A 7 5.24 -0.91 12.17
N GLU A 8 4.17 -1.26 11.46
CA GLU A 8 3.28 -2.35 11.87
C GLU A 8 3.68 -3.74 11.37
N HIS A 9 4.38 -3.85 10.22
CA HIS A 9 4.60 -5.12 9.54
C HIS A 9 6.06 -5.40 9.13
N TRP A 10 7.04 -4.64 9.61
CA TRP A 10 8.45 -4.76 9.15
C TRP A 10 9.01 -6.19 9.21
N GLU A 11 8.66 -6.99 10.23
CA GLU A 11 9.15 -8.38 10.38
C GLU A 11 8.67 -9.31 9.26
N ARG A 12 7.61 -8.93 8.54
CA ARG A 12 6.96 -9.72 7.48
C ARG A 12 7.22 -9.16 6.08
N ILE A 13 7.94 -8.05 5.97
CA ILE A 13 8.21 -7.36 4.71
C ILE A 13 9.65 -7.67 4.29
N SER A 14 9.80 -8.37 3.17
CA SER A 14 11.13 -8.57 2.57
C SER A 14 11.68 -7.29 1.95
N GLU A 15 10.82 -6.49 1.33
CA GLU A 15 11.18 -5.23 0.66
C GLU A 15 9.97 -4.30 0.58
N LEU A 16 10.20 -2.99 0.73
CA LEU A 16 9.24 -1.95 0.39
C LEU A 16 9.86 -1.01 -0.65
N VAL A 17 9.18 -0.87 -1.79
CA VAL A 17 9.63 0.00 -2.90
C VAL A 17 8.65 1.16 -3.06
N ILE A 18 9.19 2.38 -3.05
CA ILE A 18 8.44 3.58 -3.45
C ILE A 18 8.82 3.89 -4.90
N ALA A 19 7.92 3.57 -5.82
CA ALA A 19 8.11 3.84 -7.23
C ALA A 19 7.37 5.14 -7.62
N PRO A 20 8.07 6.16 -8.16
CA PRO A 20 7.41 7.35 -8.67
C PRO A 20 6.60 7.02 -9.93
N PHE A 21 5.41 7.62 -10.04
CA PHE A 21 4.53 7.51 -11.20
C PHE A 21 3.90 8.86 -11.55
N THR A 22 3.47 8.99 -12.79
CA THR A 22 2.76 10.16 -13.32
C THR A 22 1.24 10.04 -13.15
N ASP A 23 0.51 11.08 -13.57
CA ASP A 23 -0.95 11.08 -13.77
C ASP A 23 -1.76 10.81 -12.50
N GLY A 24 -1.22 11.21 -11.34
CA GLY A 24 -1.90 11.06 -10.06
C GLY A 24 -2.19 9.60 -9.68
N ARG A 25 -1.46 8.66 -10.28
CA ARG A 25 -1.56 7.22 -10.03
C ARG A 25 -1.14 6.91 -8.60
N PHE A 26 -1.97 6.12 -7.92
CA PHE A 26 -1.66 5.56 -6.61
C PHE A 26 -2.14 4.11 -6.57
N VAL A 27 -1.20 3.18 -6.47
CA VAL A 27 -1.45 1.74 -6.45
C VAL A 27 -0.54 1.12 -5.39
N VAL A 28 -1.10 0.26 -4.55
CA VAL A 28 -0.35 -0.54 -3.58
C VAL A 28 -0.49 -2.01 -3.99
N LYS A 29 0.65 -2.70 -4.04
CA LYS A 29 0.72 -4.13 -4.38
C LYS A 29 1.46 -4.90 -3.29
N VAL A 30 1.04 -6.13 -3.06
CA VAL A 30 1.72 -7.11 -2.18
C VAL A 30 2.01 -8.36 -3.00
N ALA A 31 3.27 -8.77 -3.06
CA ALA A 31 3.71 -9.92 -3.87
C ALA A 31 3.17 -9.89 -5.32
N GLY A 32 3.17 -8.70 -5.95
CA GLY A 32 2.66 -8.49 -7.30
C GLY A 32 1.15 -8.37 -7.45
N LYS A 33 0.35 -8.73 -6.43
CA LYS A 33 -1.11 -8.60 -6.43
C LYS A 33 -1.53 -7.20 -5.98
N GLN A 34 -2.50 -6.61 -6.67
CA GLN A 34 -3.03 -5.31 -6.30
C GLN A 34 -3.83 -5.43 -4.99
N LEU A 35 -3.44 -4.64 -3.98
CA LEU A 35 -4.16 -4.52 -2.72
C LEU A 35 -5.05 -3.28 -2.70
N PHE A 36 -4.60 -2.18 -3.31
CA PHE A 36 -5.34 -0.93 -3.37
C PHE A 36 -5.05 -0.19 -4.68
N SER A 37 -6.06 0.48 -5.22
CA SER A 37 -5.96 1.37 -6.37
C SER A 37 -6.83 2.60 -6.14
N LYS A 38 -6.26 3.79 -6.32
CA LYS A 38 -7.01 5.05 -6.32
C LYS A 38 -7.96 5.13 -7.51
N ALA A 39 -7.62 4.53 -8.66
CA ALA A 39 -8.51 4.51 -9.82
C ALA A 39 -9.80 3.72 -9.52
N ASP A 40 -9.69 2.67 -8.71
CA ASP A 40 -10.81 1.78 -8.39
C ASP A 40 -11.68 2.36 -7.26
N THR A 41 -11.05 3.04 -6.30
CA THR A 41 -11.74 3.58 -5.11
C THR A 41 -12.14 5.05 -5.24
N GLY A 42 -11.59 5.77 -6.22
CA GLY A 42 -11.79 7.21 -6.39
C GLY A 42 -11.11 8.08 -5.33
N ARG A 43 -10.30 7.52 -4.43
CA ARG A 43 -9.69 8.25 -3.31
C ARG A 43 -8.30 7.74 -2.93
N PHE A 44 -7.60 8.52 -2.12
CA PHE A 44 -6.44 8.03 -1.40
C PHE A 44 -6.86 7.15 -0.21
N PRO A 45 -5.98 6.24 0.24
CA PRO A 45 -6.25 5.45 1.43
C PRO A 45 -6.33 6.32 2.68
N THR A 46 -7.18 5.95 3.63
CA THR A 46 -7.23 6.59 4.94
C THR A 46 -6.11 6.05 5.85
N LYS A 47 -5.78 6.79 6.91
CA LYS A 47 -4.83 6.32 7.94
C LYS A 47 -5.28 4.96 8.50
N GLY A 48 -4.39 3.99 8.61
CA GLY A 48 -4.64 2.63 9.10
C GLY A 48 -5.21 1.68 8.04
N GLU A 49 -5.67 2.17 6.89
CA GLU A 49 -6.37 1.32 5.91
C GLU A 49 -5.43 0.30 5.26
N MET A 50 -4.21 0.72 4.90
CA MET A 50 -3.26 -0.18 4.24
C MET A 50 -2.75 -1.26 5.19
N ALA A 51 -2.43 -0.90 6.43
CA ALA A 51 -2.09 -1.85 7.47
C ALA A 51 -3.18 -2.92 7.66
N ARG A 52 -4.45 -2.50 7.75
CA ARG A 52 -5.59 -3.41 7.87
C ARG A 52 -5.72 -4.32 6.64
N LEU A 53 -5.65 -3.78 5.42
CA LEU A 53 -5.74 -4.58 4.20
C LEU A 53 -4.59 -5.59 4.09
N MET A 54 -3.37 -5.20 4.49
CA MET A 54 -2.20 -6.09 4.46
C MET A 54 -2.31 -7.24 5.46
N SER A 55 -2.95 -7.03 6.61
CA SER A 55 -3.21 -8.13 7.56
C SER A 55 -4.12 -9.23 7.01
N GLN A 56 -4.89 -8.93 5.96
CA GLN A 56 -5.84 -9.83 5.31
C GLN A 56 -5.30 -10.47 4.01
N ALA A 57 -4.11 -10.04 3.56
CA ALA A 57 -3.45 -10.49 2.33
C ALA A 57 -2.47 -11.63 2.59
#